data_AF-A0A3M2T5L8-F1
#
_entry.id   AF-A0A3M2T5L8-F1
#
_cell.length_a   1.000
_cell.length_b   1.000
_cell.length_c   1.000
_cell.angle_alpha   90.00
_cell.angle_beta   90.00
_cell.angle_gamma   90.00
#
_symmetry.space_group_name_H-M   'P 1'
#
loop_
_entity.id
_entity.type
_entity.pdbx_description
1 polymer ?
#
loop_
_entity_poly.entity_id
_entity_poly.type
_entity_poly.pdbx_seq_one_letter_code
_entity_poly.pdbx_strand_id
1 'polypeptide(L)' 'GNHYCSRDYGSGASNSNSYHYSNSNGSYYYSNPNGSTYYNNGNGGSRYSRN' A
#
# COMPACT_ATOMS: atom_id res chain seq x y z
N GLY A 1 -11.82 4.50 -11.58
CA GLY A 1 -12.43 4.67 -10.26
C GLY A 1 -11.38 4.39 -9.21
N ASN A 2 -11.46 5.04 -8.05
CA ASN A 2 -10.54 4.72 -6.94
C ASN A 2 -10.92 3.35 -6.37
N HIS A 3 -9.92 2.52 -6.03
CA HIS A 3 -10.12 1.15 -5.58
C HIS A 3 -9.33 0.91 -4.31
N TYR A 4 -10.00 0.33 -3.31
CA TYR A 4 -9.43 -0.06 -2.04
C TYR A 4 -9.57 -1.57 -1.85
N CYS A 5 -8.50 -2.23 -1.45
CA CYS A 5 -8.47 -3.65 -1.14
C CYS A 5 -7.67 -3.88 0.14
N SER A 6 -8.37 -4.17 1.23
CA SER A 6 -7.75 -4.64 2.47
C SER A 6 -7.25 -6.07 2.31
N ARG A 7 -6.19 -6.41 3.04
CA ARG A 7 -5.56 -7.73 3.05
C ARG A 7 -5.25 -8.11 4.49
N ASP A 8 -5.84 -9.21 4.95
CA ASP A 8 -5.52 -9.79 6.24
C ASP A 8 -4.42 -10.84 6.06
N TYR A 9 -3.31 -10.67 6.78
CA TYR A 9 -2.16 -11.58 6.78
C TYR A 9 -2.03 -12.34 8.12
N GLY A 10 -3.01 -12.22 9.01
CA GLY A 10 -3.06 -12.88 10.31
C GLY A 10 -2.25 -12.18 11.41
N SER A 11 -2.32 -12.73 12.62
CA SER A 11 -1.76 -12.14 13.85
C SER A 11 -0.23 -12.05 13.89
N GLY A 12 0.46 -12.75 12.99
CA GLY A 12 1.93 -12.72 12.89
C GLY A 12 2.49 -11.61 12.00
N ALA A 13 1.62 -10.86 11.30
CA ALA A 13 2.06 -9.75 10.47
C ALA A 13 2.48 -8.56 11.33
N SER A 14 3.64 -7.96 11.03
CA SER A 14 4.08 -6.70 11.65
C SER A 14 3.09 -5.55 11.43
N ASN A 15 2.24 -5.69 10.41
CA ASN A 15 1.14 -4.78 10.13
C ASN A 15 -0.12 -5.58 9.78
N SER A 16 -1.04 -5.65 10.75
CA SER A 16 -2.35 -6.29 10.59
C SER A 16 -3.29 -5.52 9.65
N ASN A 17 -2.97 -4.27 9.31
CA ASN A 17 -3.77 -3.41 8.45
C ASN A 17 -3.07 -3.20 7.09
N SER A 18 -2.82 -4.33 6.41
CA SER A 18 -2.27 -4.29 5.07
C SER A 18 -3.37 -3.96 4.06
N TYR A 19 -3.07 -3.12 3.08
CA TYR A 19 -4.03 -2.74 2.04
C TYR A 19 -3.35 -2.21 0.79
N HIS A 20 -4.08 -2.26 -0.31
CA HIS A 20 -3.76 -1.60 -1.56
C HIS A 20 -4.83 -0.56 -1.87
N TYR A 21 -4.40 0.65 -2.19
CA TYR A 21 -5.26 1.72 -2.63
C TYR A 21 -4.76 2.26 -3.97
N SER A 22 -5.62 2.30 -4.98
CA SER A 22 -5.29 2.86 -6.29
C SER A 22 -6.27 3.96 -6.66
N ASN A 23 -5.76 5.01 -7.29
CA ASN A 23 -6.53 6.16 -7.72
C ASN A 23 -6.72 6.15 -9.24
N SER A 24 -7.77 6.83 -9.70
CA SER A 24 -8.06 6.94 -11.13
C SER A 24 -6.98 7.70 -11.93
N ASN A 25 -6.13 8.47 -11.26
CA ASN A 25 -5.01 9.20 -11.87
C ASN A 25 -3.73 8.35 -11.99
N GLY A 26 -3.80 7.03 -11.76
CA GLY A 26 -2.67 6.12 -11.87
C GLY A 26 -1.77 6.06 -10.63
N SER A 27 -1.95 6.96 -9.65
CA SER A 27 -1.25 6.87 -8.37
C SER A 27 -1.79 5.71 -7.54
N TYR A 28 -0.92 5.06 -6.76
CA TYR A 28 -1.32 3.98 -5.86
C TYR A 28 -0.44 3.88 -4.62
N TYR A 29 -0.96 3.20 -3.61
CA TYR A 29 -0.34 3.02 -2.32
C TYR A 29 -0.48 1.57 -1.85
N TYR A 30 0.59 1.07 -1.23
CA TYR A 30 0.64 -0.22 -0.57
C TYR A 30 1.05 -0.03 0.89
N SER A 31 0.23 -0.58 1.80
CA SER A 31 0.56 -0.86 3.18
C SER A 31 0.85 -2.36 3.28
N ASN A 32 2.11 -2.75 3.50
CA ASN A 32 2.54 -4.13 3.44
C ASN A 32 2.54 -4.80 4.83
N PRO A 33 2.39 -6.13 4.90
CA PRO A 33 2.33 -6.87 6.17
C PRO A 33 3.64 -6.86 6.95
N ASN A 34 4.74 -6.60 6.27
CA ASN A 34 6.06 -6.45 6.88
C ASN A 34 6.31 -5.04 7.45
N GLY A 35 5.26 -4.21 7.58
CA GLY A 35 5.36 -2.85 8.10
C GLY A 35 5.89 -1.81 7.11
N SER A 36 6.35 -2.22 5.92
CA SER A 36 6.77 -1.28 4.89
C SER A 36 5.58 -0.67 4.15
N THR A 37 5.81 0.49 3.55
CA THR A 37 4.84 1.16 2.68
C THR A 37 5.49 1.53 1.36
N TYR A 38 4.67 1.56 0.31
CA TYR A 38 5.10 1.98 -1.01
C TYR A 38 4.05 2.90 -1.62
N TYR A 39 4.48 4.05 -2.10
CA TYR A 39 3.64 5.04 -2.76
C TYR A 39 4.17 5.30 -4.17
N ASN A 40 3.29 5.28 -5.16
CA ASN A 40 3.56 5.71 -6.52
C ASN A 40 2.66 6.88 -6.88
N ASN A 41 3.22 7.94 -7.45
CA ASN A 41 2.49 9.17 -7.75
C ASN A 41 1.81 9.18 -9.13
N GLY A 42 1.85 8.09 -9.89
CA GLY A 42 1.30 7.98 -11.25
C GLY A 42 2.09 8.73 -12.33
N ASN A 43 3.17 9.44 -11.95
CA ASN A 43 3.93 10.35 -12.82
C ASN A 43 5.43 9.98 -12.85
N GLY A 44 5.75 8.69 -12.66
CA GLY A 44 7.12 8.18 -12.65
C GLY A 44 7.88 8.32 -11.32
N GLY A 45 7.27 8.92 -10.29
CA GLY A 45 7.84 9.02 -8.95
C GLY A 45 7.30 7.94 -8.02
N SER A 46 8.17 7.33 -7.23
CA SER A 46 7.77 6.42 -6.15
C SER A 46 8.58 6.62 -4.88
N ARG A 47 7.96 6.33 -3.73
CA ARG A 47 8.56 6.41 -2.40
C ARG A 47 8.33 5.09 -1.69
N TYR A 48 9.41 4.51 -1.18
CA TYR A 48 9.38 3.35 -0.31
C TYR A 48 9.77 3.78 1.10
N SER A 49 9.06 3.27 2.11
CA SER A 49 9.38 3.51 3.52
C SER A 49 9.27 2.19 4.28
N ARG A 50 10.22 1.95 5.19
CA ARG A 50 10.26 0.76 6.04
C ARG A 50 10.61 1.23 7.45
N ASN A 51 9.78 0.83 8.42
CA ASN A 51 10.10 0.95 9.84
C ASN A 51 10.97 -0.23 10.29
#